data_AF-A0A3N5RKU6-F1
#
_entry.id   AF-A0A3N5RKU6-F1
#
_cell.length_a   1.000
_cell.length_b   1.000
_cell.length_c   1.000
_cell.angle_alpha   90.00
_cell.angle_beta   90.00
_cell.angle_gamma   90.00
#
_symmetry.space_group_name_H-M   'P 1'
#
loop_
_entity.id
_entity.type
_entity.pdbx_description
1 polymer ?
#
loop_
_entity_poly.entity_id
_entity_poly.type
_entity_poly.pdbx_seq_one_letter_code
_entity_poly.pdbx_strand_id
1 'polypeptide(L)'
;MSVLLLFLANAVSTSPRMISGLNPEPLPADPYTLSSEQQALVTQSGYPAGFLILFYQSGSENSPPQDVRLEIWSYFQAGLEITFLNGVSIHEETIEQNSSFMDPQPYHPEQFIAGMDIDSVLRSTGLKEYIQTTADGELVTDGKVLYGKQIATGFQNGGLKYVEGFALESEDQP
;
A
#
# COMPACT_ATOMS: atom_id res chain seq x y z
N MET A 1 -1.61 -19.40 51.27
CA MET A 1 -0.43 -19.19 50.42
C MET A 1 -0.96 -18.79 49.05
N SER A 2 -1.12 -17.48 48.82
CA SER A 2 -1.70 -16.91 47.59
C SER A 2 -0.57 -16.53 46.64
N VAL A 3 -0.63 -17.00 45.40
CA VAL A 3 0.10 -16.44 44.27
C VAL A 3 -0.92 -16.28 43.14
N LEU A 4 -1.45 -15.07 43.01
CA LEU A 4 -2.21 -14.60 41.87
C LEU A 4 -1.69 -13.19 41.56
N LEU A 5 -1.72 -12.82 40.28
CA LEU A 5 -1.14 -11.63 39.62
C LEU A 5 0.26 -11.82 39.06
N LEU A 6 0.33 -12.23 37.78
CA LEU A 6 1.21 -11.59 36.78
C LEU A 6 0.85 -12.03 35.33
N PHE A 7 -0.36 -11.74 34.83
CA PHE A 7 -0.70 -11.98 33.40
C PHE A 7 -1.68 -10.94 32.82
N LEU A 8 -1.47 -9.65 33.07
CA LEU A 8 -2.31 -8.60 32.45
C LEU A 8 -1.52 -7.44 31.80
N ALA A 9 -0.19 -7.51 31.70
CA ALA A 9 0.59 -6.39 31.15
C ALA A 9 0.76 -6.39 29.62
N ASN A 10 0.52 -7.50 28.91
CA ASN A 10 0.83 -7.60 27.48
C ASN A 10 -0.37 -7.45 26.52
N ALA A 11 -1.60 -7.33 27.02
CA ALA A 11 -2.80 -7.28 26.16
C ALA A 11 -3.20 -5.86 25.69
N VAL A 12 -2.47 -4.82 26.09
CA VAL A 12 -2.88 -3.42 25.85
C VAL A 12 -2.25 -2.82 24.58
N SER A 13 -1.30 -3.52 23.94
CA SER A 13 -0.49 -2.93 22.85
C SER A 13 -0.88 -3.33 21.43
N THR A 14 -1.90 -4.17 21.22
CA THR A 14 -2.27 -4.72 19.90
C THR A 14 -3.65 -4.32 19.40
N SER A 15 -4.45 -3.57 20.17
CA SER A 15 -5.79 -3.19 19.73
C SER A 15 -5.74 -2.14 18.62
N PRO A 16 -6.59 -2.26 17.57
CA PRO A 16 -6.77 -1.22 16.57
C PRO A 16 -7.10 0.13 17.20
N ARG A 17 -6.53 1.21 16.67
CA ARG A 17 -6.77 2.58 17.13
C ARG A 17 -7.17 3.46 15.97
N MET A 18 -8.30 4.14 16.10
CA MET A 18 -8.71 5.19 15.17
C MET A 18 -7.93 6.47 15.48
N ILE A 19 -7.38 7.09 14.45
CA ILE A 19 -6.69 8.37 14.50
C ILE A 19 -7.39 9.29 13.50
N SER A 20 -7.75 10.50 13.95
CA SER A 20 -8.50 11.49 13.17
C SER A 20 -8.00 12.91 13.45
N GLY A 21 -8.40 13.87 12.61
CA GLY A 21 -8.16 15.30 12.82
C GLY A 21 -6.73 15.75 12.49
N LEU A 22 -6.04 15.00 11.63
CA LEU A 22 -4.69 15.33 11.20
C LEU A 22 -4.69 16.43 10.14
N ASN A 23 -3.71 17.34 10.25
CA ASN A 23 -3.41 18.34 9.23
C ASN A 23 -1.92 18.25 8.88
N PRO A 24 -1.52 17.23 8.10
CA PRO A 24 -0.12 17.02 7.76
C PRO A 24 0.37 18.17 6.86
N GLU A 25 1.44 18.85 7.24
CA GLU A 25 2.05 19.89 6.40
C GLU A 25 2.64 19.26 5.13
N PRO A 26 2.46 19.83 3.93
CA PRO A 26 3.04 19.27 2.71
C PRO A 26 4.58 19.30 2.77
N LEU A 27 5.24 18.17 2.50
CA LEU A 27 6.69 18.10 2.24
C LEU A 27 6.94 17.83 0.76
N PRO A 28 8.06 18.32 0.20
CA PRO A 28 8.57 17.85 -1.07
C PRO A 28 9.30 16.51 -0.82
N ALA A 29 8.55 15.41 -0.76
CA ALA A 29 9.15 14.13 -1.10
C ALA A 29 9.21 14.10 -2.63
N ASP A 30 10.39 13.85 -3.21
CA ASP A 30 10.48 13.63 -4.65
C ASP A 30 9.63 12.38 -4.97
N PRO A 31 8.55 12.52 -5.74
CA PRO A 31 7.68 11.40 -6.06
C PRO A 31 8.47 10.34 -6.83
N TYR A 32 8.03 9.09 -6.74
CA TYR A 32 8.56 8.05 -7.60
C TYR A 32 8.34 8.46 -9.06
N THR A 33 9.36 8.34 -9.90
CA THR A 33 9.19 8.57 -11.34
C THR A 33 8.79 7.26 -11.98
N LEU A 34 7.59 7.20 -12.54
CA LEU A 34 7.11 6.04 -13.29
C LEU A 34 8.10 5.68 -14.42
N SER A 35 8.26 4.38 -14.67
CA SER A 35 9.01 3.91 -15.84
C SER A 35 8.31 4.34 -17.13
N SER A 36 9.01 4.21 -18.27
CA SER A 36 8.40 4.46 -19.58
C SER A 36 7.21 3.55 -19.87
N GLU A 37 7.26 2.28 -19.42
CA GLU A 37 6.17 1.32 -19.61
C GLU A 37 4.97 1.67 -18.74
N GLN A 38 5.22 1.97 -17.47
CA GLN A 38 4.19 2.42 -16.53
C GLN A 38 3.51 3.71 -17.01
N GLN A 39 4.30 4.70 -17.43
CA GLN A 39 3.78 5.96 -17.95
C GLN A 39 2.97 5.76 -19.24
N ALA A 40 3.40 4.85 -20.12
CA ALA A 40 2.66 4.52 -21.34
C ALA A 40 1.29 3.91 -20.98
N LEU A 41 1.26 2.99 -20.02
CA LEU A 41 0.02 2.36 -19.56
C LEU A 41 -0.92 3.38 -18.90
N VAL A 42 -0.40 4.27 -18.05
CA VAL A 42 -1.19 5.37 -17.47
C VAL A 42 -1.75 6.30 -18.54
N THR A 43 -0.96 6.60 -19.59
CA THR A 43 -1.40 7.45 -20.69
C THR A 43 -2.50 6.79 -21.53
N GLN A 44 -2.41 5.47 -21.72
CA GLN A 44 -3.35 4.70 -22.53
C GLN A 44 -4.66 4.39 -21.80
N SER A 45 -4.57 4.00 -20.53
CA SER A 45 -5.66 3.38 -19.77
C SER A 45 -6.06 4.16 -18.52
N GLY A 46 -5.36 5.25 -18.20
CA GLY A 46 -5.50 5.94 -16.91
C GLY A 46 -4.74 5.22 -15.80
N TYR A 47 -4.93 5.69 -14.56
CA TYR A 47 -4.40 5.01 -13.39
C TYR A 47 -5.16 3.72 -13.09
N PRO A 48 -4.51 2.72 -12.47
CA PRO A 48 -5.16 1.47 -12.14
C PRO A 48 -6.26 1.69 -11.08
N ALA A 49 -7.34 0.92 -11.16
CA ALA A 49 -8.45 0.99 -10.21
C ALA A 49 -8.06 0.38 -8.85
N GLY A 50 -7.18 -0.62 -8.86
CA GLY A 50 -6.54 -1.17 -7.67
C GLY A 50 -5.06 -1.41 -7.92
N PHE A 51 -4.25 -1.34 -6.87
CA PHE A 51 -2.83 -1.64 -6.98
C PHE A 51 -2.26 -2.19 -5.69
N LEU A 52 -1.20 -2.98 -5.80
CA LEU A 52 -0.38 -3.46 -4.69
C LEU A 52 1.07 -3.08 -4.96
N ILE A 53 1.80 -2.64 -3.93
CA ILE A 53 3.23 -2.35 -3.99
C ILE A 53 3.92 -3.03 -2.81
N LEU A 54 4.97 -3.79 -3.10
CA LEU A 54 5.85 -4.41 -2.13
C LEU A 54 7.27 -3.86 -2.29
N PHE A 55 7.85 -3.40 -1.18
CA PHE A 55 9.23 -2.96 -1.10
C PHE A 55 10.07 -3.92 -0.27
N TYR A 56 11.02 -4.59 -0.90
CA TYR A 56 11.91 -5.54 -0.23
C TYR A 56 13.32 -5.47 -0.79
N GLN A 57 14.26 -6.13 -0.12
CA GLN A 57 15.61 -6.28 -0.62
C GLN A 57 15.81 -7.69 -1.15
N SER A 58 16.33 -7.80 -2.37
CA SER A 58 16.70 -9.07 -2.98
C SER A 58 18.21 -9.15 -3.10
N GLY A 59 18.78 -10.29 -2.76
CA GLY A 59 20.22 -10.53 -2.83
C GLY A 59 20.52 -12.01 -2.60
N SER A 60 21.65 -12.46 -3.13
CA SER A 60 22.21 -13.77 -2.78
C SER A 60 23.38 -13.57 -1.84
N GLU A 61 23.89 -14.65 -1.23
CA GLU A 61 25.12 -14.58 -0.39
C GLU A 61 26.31 -13.92 -1.13
N ASN A 62 26.31 -13.94 -2.46
CA ASN A 62 27.38 -13.44 -3.30
C ASN A 62 27.07 -12.10 -3.98
N SER A 63 25.98 -11.40 -3.63
CA SER A 63 25.63 -10.13 -4.26
C SER A 63 25.10 -9.13 -3.23
N PRO A 64 25.42 -7.83 -3.36
CA PRO A 64 24.86 -6.82 -2.48
C PRO A 64 23.34 -6.83 -2.57
N PRO A 65 22.63 -6.60 -1.45
CA PRO A 65 21.19 -6.41 -1.47
C PRO A 65 20.81 -5.31 -2.46
N GLN A 66 19.83 -5.57 -3.31
CA GLN A 66 19.22 -4.62 -4.22
C GLN A 66 17.81 -4.32 -3.75
N ASP A 67 17.46 -3.04 -3.74
CA ASP A 67 16.09 -2.64 -3.46
C ASP A 67 15.19 -3.08 -4.62
N VAL A 68 14.07 -3.70 -4.26
CA VAL A 68 13.06 -4.20 -5.18
C VAL A 68 11.73 -3.53 -4.87
N ARG A 69 11.12 -3.02 -5.93
CA ARG A 69 9.74 -2.54 -5.98
C ARG A 69 8.96 -3.48 -6.89
N LEU A 70 8.16 -4.34 -6.27
CA LEU A 70 7.21 -5.19 -6.99
C LEU A 70 5.84 -4.51 -6.95
N GLU A 71 5.18 -4.41 -8.09
CA GLU A 71 3.87 -3.78 -8.19
C GLU A 71 2.91 -4.69 -8.96
N ILE A 72 1.65 -4.70 -8.55
CA ILE A 72 0.56 -5.33 -9.29
C ILE A 72 -0.48 -4.24 -9.53
N TRP A 73 -0.84 -4.00 -10.78
CA TRP A 73 -1.77 -2.96 -11.19
C TRP A 73 -2.99 -3.60 -11.86
N SER A 74 -4.18 -3.36 -11.30
CA SER A 74 -5.43 -3.98 -11.75
C SER A 74 -6.33 -2.96 -12.44
N TYR A 75 -6.68 -3.24 -13.70
CA TYR A 75 -7.53 -2.46 -14.59
C TYR A 75 -8.82 -3.24 -14.88
N PHE A 76 -9.75 -3.27 -13.91
CA PHE A 76 -10.97 -4.08 -13.99
C PHE A 76 -11.83 -3.81 -15.23
N GLN A 77 -11.95 -2.55 -15.66
CA GLN A 77 -12.73 -2.20 -16.87
C GLN A 77 -12.09 -2.74 -18.16
N ALA A 78 -10.78 -2.95 -18.16
CA ALA A 78 -10.04 -3.54 -19.28
C ALA A 78 -9.89 -5.07 -19.16
N GLY A 79 -10.31 -5.67 -18.04
CA GLY A 79 -10.08 -7.09 -17.77
C GLY A 79 -8.60 -7.44 -17.69
N LEU A 80 -7.77 -6.54 -17.14
CA LEU A 80 -6.31 -6.63 -17.22
C LEU A 80 -5.66 -6.44 -15.86
N GLU A 81 -4.68 -7.29 -15.54
CA GLU A 81 -3.75 -7.12 -14.42
C GLU A 81 -2.31 -7.22 -14.92
N ILE A 82 -1.44 -6.32 -14.45
CA ILE A 82 -0.02 -6.29 -14.84
C ILE A 82 0.86 -6.28 -13.60
N THR A 83 1.84 -7.18 -13.57
CA THR A 83 2.89 -7.19 -12.55
C THR A 83 4.15 -6.49 -13.08
N PHE A 84 4.63 -5.48 -12.35
CA PHE A 84 5.88 -4.79 -12.61
C PHE A 84 6.94 -5.17 -11.57
N LEU A 85 8.18 -5.39 -12.02
CA LEU A 85 9.36 -5.50 -11.17
C LEU A 85 10.30 -4.36 -11.50
N ASN A 86 10.51 -3.45 -10.54
CA ASN A 86 11.31 -2.24 -10.70
C ASN A 86 10.87 -1.40 -11.93
N GLY A 87 9.56 -1.33 -12.15
CA GLY A 87 8.95 -0.58 -13.26
C GLY A 87 8.95 -1.30 -14.61
N VAL A 88 9.47 -2.53 -14.72
CA VAL A 88 9.42 -3.33 -15.95
C VAL A 88 8.31 -4.37 -15.83
N SER A 89 7.44 -4.47 -16.83
CA SER A 89 6.41 -5.50 -16.85
C SER A 89 7.04 -6.90 -16.95
N ILE A 90 6.68 -7.78 -16.03
CA ILE A 90 7.17 -9.17 -15.98
C ILE A 90 6.05 -10.19 -16.13
N HIS A 91 4.80 -9.79 -15.94
CA HIS A 91 3.63 -10.65 -16.08
C HIS A 91 2.40 -9.83 -16.44
N GLU A 92 1.56 -10.40 -17.29
CA GLU A 92 0.26 -9.86 -17.67
C GLU A 92 -0.76 -10.98 -17.56
N GLU A 93 -1.87 -10.70 -16.89
CA GLU A 93 -2.97 -11.64 -16.69
C GLU A 93 -4.28 -10.99 -17.13
N THR A 94 -5.11 -11.76 -17.85
CA THR A 94 -6.49 -11.38 -18.12
C THR A 94 -7.33 -11.72 -16.89
N ILE A 95 -7.98 -10.73 -16.30
CA ILE A 95 -8.94 -10.92 -15.21
C ILE A 95 -10.36 -10.87 -15.75
N GLU A 96 -11.28 -11.57 -15.09
CA GLU A 96 -12.69 -11.51 -15.46
C GLU A 96 -13.19 -10.06 -15.35
N GLN A 97 -13.66 -9.53 -16.48
CA GLN A 97 -14.17 -8.17 -16.52
C GLN A 97 -15.40 -8.09 -15.61
N ASN A 98 -15.32 -7.22 -14.60
CA ASN A 98 -16.49 -6.88 -13.81
C ASN A 98 -17.35 -5.91 -14.62
N SER A 99 -18.65 -6.19 -14.73
CA SER A 99 -19.61 -5.28 -15.37
C SER A 99 -19.89 -4.03 -14.53
N SER A 100 -19.53 -4.05 -13.24
CA SER A 100 -19.67 -2.91 -12.34
C SER A 100 -18.62 -1.83 -12.64
N PHE A 101 -19.05 -0.58 -12.62
CA PHE A 101 -18.13 0.54 -12.58
C PHE A 101 -17.35 0.52 -11.26
N MET A 102 -16.10 0.97 -11.32
CA MET A 102 -15.24 1.10 -10.14
C MET A 102 -15.14 2.58 -9.79
N ASP A 103 -15.25 2.91 -8.51
CA ASP A 103 -14.97 4.26 -8.04
C ASP A 103 -13.52 4.64 -8.38
N PRO A 104 -13.25 5.90 -8.77
CA PRO A 104 -11.90 6.34 -9.05
C PRO A 104 -10.99 6.15 -7.82
N GLN A 105 -9.83 5.53 -8.04
CA GLN A 105 -8.79 5.40 -7.03
C GLN A 105 -8.18 6.77 -6.72
N PRO A 106 -8.31 7.31 -5.48
CA PRO A 106 -7.76 8.62 -5.14
C PRO A 106 -6.23 8.62 -4.97
N TYR A 107 -5.59 7.44 -4.97
CA TYR A 107 -4.15 7.30 -4.80
C TYR A 107 -3.49 6.78 -6.09
N HIS A 108 -2.22 7.11 -6.26
CA HIS A 108 -1.44 6.73 -7.43
C HIS A 108 -0.15 6.03 -6.99
N PRO A 109 0.29 4.98 -7.71
CA PRO A 109 1.47 4.20 -7.32
C PRO A 109 2.73 5.02 -7.08
N GLU A 110 2.92 6.13 -7.81
CA GLU A 110 4.08 7.01 -7.71
C GLU A 110 4.15 7.86 -6.43
N GLN A 111 3.06 7.92 -5.65
CA GLN A 111 3.03 8.63 -4.37
C GLN A 111 3.82 7.91 -3.27
N PHE A 112 4.22 6.66 -3.52
CA PHE A 112 4.84 5.79 -2.53
C PHE A 112 6.25 5.43 -2.94
N ILE A 113 7.21 5.57 -2.02
CA ILE A 113 8.60 5.12 -2.17
C ILE A 113 9.00 4.27 -0.97
N ALA A 114 9.97 3.37 -1.18
CA ALA A 114 10.48 2.53 -0.12
C ALA A 114 10.98 3.38 1.06
N GLY A 115 10.66 2.96 2.28
CA GLY A 115 11.19 3.60 3.50
C GLY A 115 10.49 4.89 3.92
N MET A 116 9.42 5.33 3.25
CA MET A 116 8.57 6.41 3.77
C MET A 116 8.13 6.10 5.19
N ASP A 117 8.23 7.07 6.09
CA ASP A 117 7.62 6.97 7.41
C ASP A 117 6.09 7.21 7.31
N ILE A 118 5.40 6.95 8.42
CA ILE A 118 3.95 7.14 8.52
C ILE A 118 3.56 8.56 8.14
N ASP A 119 4.27 9.56 8.65
CA ASP A 119 3.95 10.97 8.39
C ASP A 119 4.10 11.31 6.90
N SER A 120 5.08 10.74 6.21
CA SER A 120 5.28 10.93 4.77
C SER A 120 4.14 10.32 3.96
N VAL A 121 3.66 9.14 4.36
CA VAL A 121 2.49 8.51 3.73
C VAL A 121 1.23 9.34 3.96
N LEU A 122 1.01 9.84 5.19
CA LEU A 122 -0.15 10.68 5.49
C LEU A 122 -0.13 12.00 4.69
N ARG A 123 1.05 12.58 4.49
CA ARG A 123 1.25 13.74 3.62
C ARG A 123 0.97 13.43 2.16
N SER A 124 1.50 12.34 1.62
CA SER A 124 1.36 12.01 0.19
C SER A 124 -0.07 11.63 -0.18
N THR A 125 -0.77 10.95 0.74
CA THR A 125 -2.17 10.51 0.55
C THR A 125 -3.20 11.56 0.94
N GLY A 126 -2.83 12.55 1.77
CA GLY A 126 -3.78 13.49 2.36
C GLY A 126 -4.78 12.84 3.32
N LEU A 127 -4.49 11.63 3.81
CA LEU A 127 -5.34 10.91 4.77
C LEU A 127 -5.50 11.74 6.05
N LYS A 128 -6.75 12.06 6.38
CA LYS A 128 -7.12 12.77 7.62
C LYS A 128 -7.51 11.83 8.75
N GLU A 129 -7.90 10.60 8.38
CA GLU A 129 -8.41 9.58 9.29
C GLU A 129 -7.91 8.20 8.84
N TYR A 130 -7.52 7.36 9.81
CA TYR A 130 -7.12 5.98 9.57
C TYR A 130 -7.24 5.14 10.84
N ILE A 131 -7.28 3.82 10.66
CA ILE A 131 -7.15 2.82 11.71
C ILE A 131 -5.73 2.31 11.70
N GLN A 132 -5.03 2.40 12.83
CA GLN A 132 -3.72 1.80 13.03
C GLN A 132 -3.85 0.50 13.81
N THR A 133 -3.23 -0.58 13.32
CA THR A 133 -3.09 -1.85 14.04
C THR A 133 -1.65 -2.36 13.98
N THR A 134 -1.35 -3.36 14.80
CA THR A 134 -0.10 -4.13 14.67
C THR A 134 -0.28 -5.14 13.54
N ALA A 135 0.75 -5.31 12.71
CA ALA A 135 0.75 -6.34 11.69
C ALA A 135 0.92 -7.72 12.33
N ASP A 136 0.04 -8.64 11.97
CA ASP A 136 -0.04 -10.02 12.46
C ASP A 136 0.30 -11.05 11.36
N GLY A 137 0.80 -10.59 10.21
CA GLY A 137 1.13 -11.41 9.04
C GLY A 137 2.61 -11.36 8.60
N GLU A 138 2.98 -12.31 7.75
CA GLU A 138 4.36 -12.51 7.24
C GLU A 138 4.90 -11.34 6.42
N LEU A 139 4.02 -10.54 5.80
CA LEU A 139 4.43 -9.44 4.92
C LEU A 139 5.06 -8.27 5.68
N VAL A 140 4.68 -8.06 6.95
CA VAL A 140 5.19 -6.94 7.77
C VAL A 140 5.33 -7.40 9.23
N THR A 141 6.16 -8.41 9.49
CA THR A 141 6.34 -8.96 10.84
C THR A 141 6.72 -7.88 11.86
N ASP A 142 6.01 -7.88 13.00
CA ASP A 142 6.15 -6.91 14.10
C ASP A 142 6.00 -5.43 13.67
N GLY A 143 5.32 -5.21 12.54
CA GLY A 143 5.10 -3.91 11.95
C GLY A 143 3.82 -3.22 12.39
N LYS A 144 3.54 -2.09 11.73
CA LYS A 144 2.27 -1.37 11.84
C LYS A 144 1.54 -1.40 10.51
N VAL A 145 0.22 -1.49 10.55
CA VAL A 145 -0.63 -1.31 9.36
C VAL A 145 -1.56 -0.13 9.61
N LEU A 146 -1.68 0.74 8.60
CA LEU A 146 -2.66 1.81 8.56
C LEU A 146 -3.72 1.45 7.52
N TYR A 147 -4.99 1.51 7.92
CA TYR A 147 -6.14 1.38 7.03
C TYR A 147 -6.84 2.73 6.90
N GLY A 148 -6.85 3.27 5.69
CA GLY A 148 -7.58 4.48 5.31
C GLY A 148 -8.72 4.16 4.34
N LYS A 149 -9.42 5.20 3.87
CA LYS A 149 -10.41 5.04 2.80
C LYS A 149 -9.70 4.57 1.53
N GLN A 150 -10.03 3.37 1.04
CA GLN A 150 -9.45 2.74 -0.17
C GLN A 150 -7.95 2.47 -0.14
N ILE A 151 -7.31 2.44 1.04
CA ILE A 151 -5.88 2.14 1.11
C ILE A 151 -5.48 1.42 2.39
N ALA A 152 -4.55 0.48 2.27
CA ALA A 152 -3.78 -0.07 3.37
C ALA A 152 -2.28 0.20 3.16
N THR A 153 -1.57 0.54 4.23
CA THR A 153 -0.11 0.71 4.19
C THR A 153 0.56 0.00 5.36
N GLY A 154 1.62 -0.74 5.08
CA GLY A 154 2.35 -1.55 6.05
C GLY A 154 3.77 -1.07 6.26
N PHE A 155 4.18 -0.97 7.52
CA PHE A 155 5.47 -0.40 7.94
C PHE A 155 6.25 -1.37 8.80
N GLN A 156 7.53 -1.54 8.47
CA GLN A 156 8.47 -2.33 9.27
C GLN A 156 9.69 -1.48 9.61
N ASN A 157 10.13 -1.52 10.87
CA ASN A 157 11.25 -0.71 11.37
C ASN A 157 11.09 0.80 11.05
N GLY A 158 9.85 1.29 11.04
CA GLY A 158 9.53 2.69 10.77
C GLY A 158 9.46 3.08 9.28
N GLY A 159 9.76 2.18 8.35
CA GLY A 159 9.72 2.44 6.91
C GLY A 159 8.62 1.65 6.19
N LEU A 160 8.05 2.26 5.15
CA LEU A 160 7.03 1.67 4.29
C LEU A 160 7.56 0.43 3.57
N LYS A 161 6.79 -0.66 3.63
CA LYS A 161 7.06 -1.96 3.00
C LYS A 161 5.93 -2.44 2.10
N TYR A 162 4.72 -2.00 2.37
CA TYR A 162 3.52 -2.46 1.71
C TYR A 162 2.56 -1.31 1.45
N VAL A 163 1.96 -1.29 0.27
CA VAL A 163 0.82 -0.43 -0.06
C VAL A 163 -0.19 -1.24 -0.85
N GLU A 164 -1.46 -1.08 -0.54
CA GLU A 164 -2.56 -1.62 -1.33
C GLU A 164 -3.64 -0.56 -1.49
N GLY A 165 -3.90 -0.15 -2.72
CA GLY A 165 -5.04 0.64 -3.11
C GLY A 165 -6.20 -0.27 -3.49
N PHE A 166 -7.28 -0.25 -2.71
CA PHE A 166 -8.45 -1.09 -2.95
C PHE A 166 -9.34 -0.46 -4.01
N ALA A 167 -9.75 -1.23 -5.02
CA ALA A 167 -10.84 -0.86 -5.88
C ALA A 167 -12.17 -1.03 -5.13
N LEU A 168 -13.05 -0.05 -5.22
CA LEU A 168 -14.42 -0.16 -4.75
C LEU A 168 -15.34 -0.18 -5.95
N GLU A 169 -16.30 -1.10 -5.96
CA GLU A 169 -17.40 -1.03 -6.90
C GLU A 169 -18.22 0.22 -6.62
N SER A 170 -18.52 0.99 -7.66
CA SER A 170 -19.45 2.10 -7.55
C SER A 170 -20.82 1.55 -7.17
N GLU A 171 -21.36 2.05 -6.06
CA GLU A 171 -22.78 1.90 -5.77
C GLU A 171 -23.54 2.73 -6.80
N ASP A 172 -23.81 2.18 -7.99
CA ASP A 172 -24.80 2.78 -8.89
C ASP A 172 -26.12 2.84 -8.11
N GLN A 173 -26.49 4.05 -7.66
CA GLN A 173 -27.83 4.32 -7.19
C GLN A 173 -28.79 4.15 -8.40
N PRO A 174 -29.94 3.49 -8.18
CA PRO A 174 -30.90 3.16 -9.25
C PRO A 174 -31.45 4.37 -10.00
#